data_AF-A0A1C2C7L3-F1
#
_entry.id   AF-A0A1C2C7L3-F1
#
_cell.length_a   1.000
_cell.length_b   1.000
_cell.length_c   1.000
_cell.angle_alpha   90.00
_cell.angle_beta   90.00
_cell.angle_gamma   90.00
#
_symmetry.space_group_name_H-M   'P 1'
#
loop_
_entity.id
_entity.type
_entity.pdbx_description
1 polymer ?
#
loop_
_entity_poly.entity_id
_entity_poly.type
_entity_poly.pdbx_seq_one_letter_code
_entity_poly.pdbx_strand_id
1 'polypeptide(L)'
;MEPAMKTGINKSLVIATLLTLTAWPLSAHQQRYDPVEQVAQDVVAFTLQRAADELLRVARIDPVYQGYSRHYEIRHAPPRLDDRTRQQLRRLAAEHQRKLASYERELDRELDKLAREYRHDTRKGKGRPHHKEREKFQRKVDRAYDKFAVKVEREHDRFDRQRDRILRDAYAYLPRR
;
A
#
# COMPACT_ATOMS: atom_id res chain seq x y z
N MET A 1 34.71 3.18 35.70
CA MET A 1 33.51 2.35 35.53
C MET A 1 32.35 3.29 35.22
N GLU A 2 32.12 3.55 33.94
CA GLU A 2 31.03 4.42 33.48
C GLU A 2 29.75 3.60 33.27
N PRO A 3 28.57 4.08 33.71
CA PRO A 3 27.31 3.40 33.46
C PRO A 3 26.74 3.73 32.07
N ALA A 4 26.33 2.67 31.37
CA ALA A 4 25.70 2.70 30.05
C ALA A 4 24.34 3.41 30.06
N MET A 5 24.18 4.40 29.18
CA MET A 5 22.89 5.03 28.89
C MET A 5 21.99 4.07 28.10
N LYS A 6 20.81 3.78 28.67
CA LYS A 6 19.65 3.24 27.95
C LYS A 6 18.96 4.38 27.20
N THR A 7 18.84 4.29 25.89
CA THR A 7 17.88 5.09 25.12
C THR A 7 17.00 4.17 24.29
N GLY A 8 15.81 3.91 24.81
CA GLY A 8 14.70 3.34 24.04
C GLY A 8 14.23 4.36 23.01
N ILE A 9 14.21 3.97 21.74
CA ILE A 9 13.69 4.82 20.67
C ILE A 9 12.19 4.57 20.57
N ASN A 10 11.43 5.55 21.07
CA ASN A 10 9.99 5.63 20.97
C ASN A 10 9.56 5.75 19.49
N LYS A 11 8.60 4.92 19.08
CA LYS A 11 7.93 5.00 17.78
C LYS A 11 6.94 6.15 17.79
N SER A 12 7.41 7.35 17.45
CA SER A 12 6.58 8.53 17.30
C SER A 12 6.96 9.28 16.03
N LEU A 13 6.01 9.34 15.10
CA LEU A 13 5.71 10.49 14.25
C LEU A 13 6.84 11.05 13.37
N VAL A 14 6.79 10.78 12.06
CA VAL A 14 7.33 11.72 11.06
C VAL A 14 6.37 11.80 9.88
N ILE A 15 5.43 12.75 9.98
CA ILE A 15 4.85 13.44 8.82
C ILE A 15 5.29 14.90 9.01
N ALA A 16 5.76 15.51 7.92
CA ALA A 16 6.20 16.90 7.76
C ALA A 16 7.72 17.14 7.85
N THR A 17 8.40 16.98 6.71
CA THR A 17 9.51 17.86 6.30
C THR A 17 9.64 17.84 4.78
N LEU A 18 8.88 18.73 4.13
CA LEU A 18 9.10 19.15 2.75
C LEU A 18 10.23 20.19 2.74
N LEU A 19 11.20 19.99 1.84
CA LEU A 19 12.09 21.01 1.24
C LEU A 19 13.07 21.78 2.16
N THR A 20 14.17 21.13 2.54
CA THR A 20 15.51 21.75 2.58
C THR A 20 16.58 20.72 2.23
N LEU A 21 16.97 20.70 0.95
CA LEU A 21 18.17 20.00 0.47
C LEU A 21 19.41 20.68 1.09
N THR A 22 20.00 20.04 2.10
CA THR A 22 21.45 20.11 2.28
C THR A 22 21.99 18.73 1.94
N ALA A 23 22.78 18.67 0.87
CA ALA A 23 23.45 17.45 0.43
C ALA A 23 24.36 16.96 1.56
N TRP A 24 23.93 15.94 2.30
CA TRP A 24 24.83 15.20 3.16
C TRP A 24 25.78 14.40 2.27
N PRO A 25 27.10 14.40 2.56
CA PRO A 25 28.00 13.54 1.85
C PRO A 25 27.56 12.11 2.17
N LEU A 26 27.13 11.38 1.15
CA LEU A 26 27.03 9.94 1.16
C LEU A 26 28.45 9.41 1.39
N SER A 27 28.87 9.38 2.65
CA SER A 27 30.01 8.59 3.07
C SER A 27 29.73 7.17 2.59
N ALA A 28 30.56 6.74 1.63
CA ALA A 28 30.56 5.42 1.05
C ALA A 28 30.84 4.38 2.14
N HIS A 29 29.84 4.05 2.95
CA HIS A 29 29.79 2.79 3.66
C HIS A 29 29.32 1.75 2.64
N GLN A 30 30.22 1.36 1.73
CA GLN A 30 30.07 0.14 0.94
C GLN A 30 30.18 -1.05 1.89
N GLN A 31 29.14 -1.26 2.71
CA GLN A 31 28.86 -2.59 3.22
C GLN A 31 28.65 -3.44 1.97
N ARG A 32 29.60 -4.33 1.69
CA ARG A 32 29.44 -5.40 0.71
C ARG A 32 28.28 -6.27 1.18
N TYR A 33 27.05 -5.87 0.85
CA TYR A 33 25.89 -6.71 1.03
C TYR A 33 26.09 -7.99 0.21
N ASP A 34 25.72 -9.12 0.80
CA ASP A 34 25.61 -10.39 0.09
C ASP A 34 24.75 -10.16 -1.18
N PRO A 35 25.21 -10.52 -2.39
CA PRO A 35 24.45 -10.32 -3.63
C PRO A 35 23.00 -10.84 -3.55
N VAL A 36 22.77 -11.89 -2.75
CA VAL A 36 21.44 -12.44 -2.46
C VAL A 36 20.58 -11.44 -1.66
N GLU A 37 21.17 -10.78 -0.67
CA GLU A 37 20.49 -9.80 0.18
C GLU A 37 20.11 -8.56 -0.64
N GLN A 38 21.00 -8.11 -1.53
CA GLN A 38 20.73 -6.97 -2.41
C GLN A 38 19.57 -7.28 -3.38
N VAL A 39 19.58 -8.45 -4.04
CA VAL A 39 18.47 -8.86 -4.93
C VAL A 39 17.14 -8.96 -4.17
N ALA A 40 17.15 -9.51 -2.96
CA ALA A 40 15.94 -9.60 -2.14
C ALA A 40 15.41 -8.20 -1.78
N GLN A 41 16.28 -7.30 -1.36
CA GLN A 41 15.90 -5.92 -1.01
C GLN A 41 15.36 -5.15 -2.21
N ASP A 42 16.03 -5.23 -3.37
CA ASP A 42 15.62 -4.52 -4.58
C ASP A 42 14.23 -4.97 -5.05
N VAL A 43 13.98 -6.28 -5.09
CA VAL A 43 12.69 -6.83 -5.53
C VAL A 43 11.56 -6.46 -4.56
N VAL A 44 11.80 -6.55 -3.25
CA VAL A 44 10.80 -6.17 -2.25
C VAL A 44 10.51 -4.67 -2.32
N ALA A 45 11.55 -3.84 -2.33
CA ALA A 45 11.41 -2.38 -2.39
C ALA A 45 10.68 -1.93 -3.67
N PHE A 46 11.06 -2.48 -4.82
CA PHE A 46 10.39 -2.20 -6.09
C PHE A 46 8.90 -2.57 -6.06
N THR A 47 8.58 -3.73 -5.49
CA THR A 47 7.19 -4.21 -5.43
C THR A 47 6.34 -3.36 -4.49
N LEU A 48 6.89 -2.97 -3.34
CA LEU A 48 6.22 -2.07 -2.40
C LEU A 48 6.03 -0.67 -2.96
N GLN A 49 7.05 -0.14 -3.65
CA GLN A 49 6.93 1.16 -4.31
C GLN A 49 5.83 1.14 -5.38
N ARG A 50 5.78 0.08 -6.19
CA ARG A 50 4.70 -0.11 -7.17
C ARG A 50 3.31 -0.16 -6.51
N ALA A 51 3.17 -0.88 -5.38
CA ALA A 51 1.92 -0.92 -4.63
C ALA A 51 1.55 0.47 -4.06
N ALA A 52 2.53 1.20 -3.50
CA ALA A 52 2.31 2.54 -2.97
C ALA A 52 1.86 3.53 -4.04
N ASP A 53 2.46 3.48 -5.24
CA ASP A 53 2.06 4.33 -6.38
C ASP A 53 0.62 4.06 -6.81
N GLU A 54 0.19 2.79 -6.83
CA GLU A 54 -1.20 2.42 -7.12
C GLU A 54 -2.17 2.98 -6.07
N LEU A 55 -1.83 2.86 -4.78
CA LEU A 55 -2.65 3.37 -3.70
C LEU A 55 -2.70 4.90 -3.65
N LEU A 56 -1.58 5.59 -3.94
CA LEU A 56 -1.50 7.05 -4.01
C LEU A 56 -2.39 7.63 -5.11
N ARG A 57 -2.46 6.96 -6.27
CA ARG A 57 -3.34 7.37 -7.36
C ARG A 57 -4.81 7.39 -6.93
N VAL A 58 -5.20 6.41 -6.11
CA VAL A 58 -6.56 6.27 -5.58
C VAL A 58 -6.81 7.28 -4.46
N ALA A 59 -5.84 7.51 -3.57
CA ALA A 59 -6.01 8.41 -2.42
C ALA A 59 -6.31 9.88 -2.79
N ARG A 60 -6.05 10.29 -4.04
CA ARG A 60 -6.30 11.64 -4.55
C ARG A 60 -7.72 11.86 -5.09
N ILE A 61 -8.52 10.82 -5.19
CA ILE A 61 -9.89 10.89 -5.70
C ILE A 61 -10.81 11.41 -4.59
N ASP A 62 -11.68 12.37 -4.91
CA ASP A 62 -12.72 12.79 -3.98
C ASP A 62 -13.86 11.75 -4.00
N PRO A 63 -14.05 10.98 -2.91
CA PRO A 63 -15.06 9.93 -2.80
C PRO A 63 -16.49 10.47 -2.93
N VAL A 64 -16.72 11.76 -2.72
CA VAL A 64 -18.04 12.38 -2.87
C VAL A 64 -18.41 12.50 -4.35
N TYR A 65 -17.47 12.88 -5.20
CA TYR A 65 -17.75 13.20 -6.60
C TYR A 65 -17.33 12.11 -7.58
N GLN A 66 -16.42 11.22 -7.17
CA GLN A 66 -15.82 10.22 -8.02
C GLN A 66 -15.67 8.88 -7.28
N GLY A 67 -15.97 7.78 -7.99
CA GLY A 67 -15.74 6.41 -7.51
C GLY A 67 -14.31 5.94 -7.78
N TYR A 68 -13.92 4.80 -7.21
CA TYR A 68 -12.58 4.24 -7.37
C TYR A 68 -12.50 3.12 -8.43
N SER A 69 -13.61 2.45 -8.72
CA SER A 69 -13.67 1.34 -9.66
C SER A 69 -13.68 1.83 -11.11
N ARG A 70 -13.03 1.05 -11.97
CA ARG A 70 -13.09 1.22 -13.42
C ARG A 70 -14.35 0.60 -14.05
N HIS A 71 -15.10 -0.18 -13.28
CA HIS A 71 -16.18 -1.05 -13.77
C HIS A 71 -17.58 -0.46 -13.57
N TYR A 72 -17.70 0.65 -12.84
CA TYR A 72 -18.99 1.26 -12.53
C TYR A 72 -19.12 2.63 -13.18
N GLU A 73 -20.29 2.89 -13.76
CA GLU A 73 -20.67 4.25 -14.12
C GLU A 73 -20.74 5.10 -12.85
N ILE A 74 -19.93 6.16 -12.82
CA ILE A 74 -19.81 7.02 -11.64
C ILE A 74 -21.08 7.86 -11.53
N ARG A 75 -21.97 7.49 -10.60
CA ARG A 75 -23.09 8.36 -10.23
C ARG A 75 -22.56 9.60 -9.52
N HIS A 76 -22.85 10.77 -10.06
CA HIS A 76 -22.51 12.03 -9.40
C HIS A 76 -23.39 12.27 -8.19
N ALA A 77 -22.80 12.89 -7.16
CA ALA A 77 -23.53 13.36 -6.01
C ALA A 77 -24.65 14.34 -6.42
N PRO A 78 -25.83 14.29 -5.78
CA PRO A 78 -26.86 15.29 -5.99
C PRO A 78 -26.35 16.71 -5.69
N PRO A 79 -26.89 17.76 -6.33
CA PRO A 79 -26.43 19.15 -6.16
C PRO A 79 -26.52 19.68 -4.72
N ARG A 80 -27.41 19.09 -3.90
CA ARG A 80 -27.57 19.42 -2.48
C ARG A 80 -27.50 18.15 -1.66
N LEU A 81 -26.28 17.80 -1.23
CA LEU A 81 -26.05 16.72 -0.29
C LEU A 81 -26.21 17.23 1.15
N ASP A 82 -27.05 16.58 1.94
CA ASP A 82 -27.18 16.89 3.36
C ASP A 82 -25.89 16.56 4.13
N ASP A 83 -25.71 17.17 5.31
CA ASP A 83 -24.50 16.98 6.12
C ASP A 83 -24.34 15.53 6.59
N ARG A 84 -25.46 14.83 6.80
CA ARG A 84 -25.47 13.42 7.23
C ARG A 84 -24.91 12.50 6.14
N THR A 85 -25.35 12.63 4.90
CA THR A 85 -24.82 11.85 3.77
C THR A 85 -23.36 12.20 3.53
N ARG A 86 -22.97 13.48 3.64
CA ARG A 86 -21.55 13.89 3.55
C ARG A 86 -20.71 13.22 4.63
N GLN A 87 -21.20 13.13 5.86
CA GLN A 87 -20.50 12.45 6.94
C GLN A 87 -20.40 10.94 6.70
N GLN A 88 -21.45 10.29 6.17
CA GLN A 88 -21.43 8.87 5.82
C GLN A 88 -20.39 8.57 4.73
N LEU A 89 -20.33 9.37 3.67
CA LEU A 89 -19.35 9.23 2.60
C LEU A 89 -17.90 9.42 3.11
N ARG A 90 -17.67 10.39 3.99
CA ARG A 90 -16.36 10.60 4.62
C ARG A 90 -15.93 9.42 5.48
N ARG A 91 -16.86 8.84 6.28
CA ARG A 91 -16.58 7.64 7.07
C ARG A 91 -16.25 6.45 6.17
N LEU A 92 -17.04 6.25 5.11
CA LEU A 92 -16.81 5.19 4.14
C LEU A 92 -15.43 5.31 3.47
N ALA A 93 -15.02 6.53 3.10
CA ALA A 93 -13.70 6.77 2.53
C ALA A 93 -12.56 6.50 3.52
N ALA A 94 -12.72 6.89 4.79
CA ALA A 94 -11.74 6.61 5.82
C ALA A 94 -11.61 5.10 6.10
N GLU A 95 -12.72 4.35 6.11
CA GLU A 95 -12.73 2.90 6.24
C GLU A 95 -12.02 2.22 5.07
N HIS A 96 -12.29 2.68 3.85
CA HIS A 96 -11.64 2.19 2.63
C HIS A 96 -10.13 2.41 2.66
N GLN A 97 -9.66 3.61 3.01
CA GLN A 97 -8.23 3.91 3.15
C GLN A 97 -7.56 3.03 4.21
N ARG A 98 -8.22 2.82 5.37
CA ARG A 98 -7.71 1.89 6.40
C ARG A 98 -7.59 0.47 5.89
N LYS A 99 -8.52 0.05 5.02
CA LYS A 99 -8.52 -1.30 4.44
C LYS A 99 -7.39 -1.46 3.43
N LEU A 100 -7.19 -0.47 2.54
CA LEU A 100 -6.07 -0.46 1.61
C LEU A 100 -4.71 -0.51 2.33
N ALA A 101 -4.53 0.29 3.39
CA ALA A 101 -3.33 0.26 4.22
C ALA A 101 -3.15 -1.08 4.97
N SER A 102 -4.22 -1.84 5.20
CA SER A 102 -4.12 -3.21 5.73
C SER A 102 -3.56 -4.16 4.67
N TYR A 103 -4.01 -4.05 3.41
CA TYR A 103 -3.53 -4.89 2.32
C TYR A 103 -2.07 -4.61 1.95
N GLU A 104 -1.65 -3.35 2.01
CA GLU A 104 -0.23 -2.98 1.84
C GLU A 104 0.64 -3.64 2.92
N ARG A 105 0.23 -3.58 4.19
CA ARG A 105 0.93 -4.26 5.30
C ARG A 105 0.91 -5.79 5.19
N GLU A 106 -0.14 -6.37 4.61
CA GLU A 106 -0.18 -7.81 4.32
C GLU A 106 0.83 -8.18 3.22
N LEU A 107 0.90 -7.38 2.14
CA LEU A 107 1.86 -7.57 1.07
C LEU A 107 3.30 -7.46 1.59
N ASP A 108 3.61 -6.42 2.35
CA ASP A 108 4.91 -6.21 2.99
C ASP A 108 5.38 -7.43 3.79
N ARG A 109 4.53 -7.96 4.67
CA ARG A 109 4.83 -9.17 5.45
C ARG A 109 5.05 -10.40 4.58
N GLU A 110 4.28 -10.56 3.51
CA GLU A 110 4.41 -11.70 2.60
C GLU A 110 5.72 -11.59 1.80
N LEU A 111 6.07 -10.40 1.32
CA LEU A 111 7.34 -10.11 0.65
C LEU A 111 8.55 -10.36 1.56
N ASP A 112 8.48 -9.91 2.81
CA ASP A 112 9.51 -10.17 3.83
C ASP A 112 9.71 -11.67 4.08
N LYS A 113 8.61 -12.44 4.15
CA LYS A 113 8.67 -13.89 4.29
C LYS A 113 9.33 -14.53 3.07
N LEU A 114 8.95 -14.11 1.87
CA LEU A 114 9.52 -14.61 0.61
C LEU A 114 11.02 -14.29 0.50
N ALA A 115 11.44 -13.10 0.94
CA ALA A 115 12.84 -12.72 0.98
C ALA A 115 13.64 -13.61 1.95
N ARG A 116 13.09 -13.92 3.14
CA ARG A 116 13.72 -14.84 4.09
C ARG A 116 13.83 -16.26 3.54
N GLU A 117 12.78 -16.75 2.87
CA GLU A 117 12.81 -18.05 2.19
C GLU A 117 13.88 -18.08 1.10
N TYR A 118 13.98 -17.03 0.27
CA TYR A 118 15.00 -16.93 -0.78
C TYR A 118 16.41 -16.96 -0.21
N ARG A 119 16.69 -16.19 0.85
CA ARG A 119 17.99 -16.18 1.56
C ARG A 119 18.32 -17.55 2.15
N HIS A 120 17.31 -18.27 2.64
CA HIS A 120 17.50 -19.60 3.21
C HIS A 120 17.83 -20.64 2.13
N ASP A 121 17.06 -20.62 1.02
CA ASP A 121 17.23 -21.54 -0.10
C ASP A 121 18.60 -21.36 -0.76
N THR A 122 19.03 -20.11 -1.01
CA THR A 122 20.35 -19.80 -1.61
C THR A 122 21.53 -20.20 -0.72
N ARG A 123 21.39 -20.08 0.61
CA ARG A 123 22.43 -20.53 1.56
C ARG A 123 22.56 -22.05 1.64
N LYS A 124 21.45 -22.79 1.45
CA LYS A 124 21.45 -24.27 1.47
C LYS A 124 21.77 -24.89 0.12
N GLY A 125 21.54 -24.17 -0.97
CA GLY A 125 21.74 -24.62 -2.34
C GLY A 125 23.21 -24.71 -2.77
N LYS A 126 24.04 -25.51 -2.11
CA LYS A 126 25.36 -25.89 -2.64
C LYS A 126 25.16 -26.75 -3.89
N GLY A 127 25.11 -26.13 -5.08
CA GLY A 127 25.08 -26.82 -6.38
C GLY A 127 23.87 -26.55 -7.29
N ARG A 128 22.89 -25.72 -6.88
CA ARG A 128 21.83 -25.26 -7.78
C ARG A 128 22.22 -23.95 -8.47
N PRO A 129 21.87 -23.76 -9.75
CA PRO A 129 22.12 -22.49 -10.40
C PRO A 129 21.32 -21.37 -9.72
N HIS A 130 22.00 -20.33 -9.24
CA HIS A 130 21.37 -19.17 -8.60
C HIS A 130 20.27 -18.50 -9.44
N HIS A 131 20.32 -18.65 -10.77
CA HIS A 131 19.27 -18.14 -11.66
C HIS A 131 17.90 -18.80 -11.43
N LYS A 132 17.84 -20.11 -11.16
CA LYS A 132 16.57 -20.82 -10.95
C LYS A 132 15.90 -20.43 -9.65
N GLU A 133 16.71 -20.20 -8.61
CA GLU A 133 16.25 -19.75 -7.30
C GLU A 133 15.73 -18.31 -7.38
N ARG A 134 16.44 -17.44 -8.09
CA ARG A 134 15.99 -16.06 -8.37
C ARG A 134 14.68 -16.04 -9.15
N GLU A 135 14.57 -16.83 -10.21
CA GLU A 135 13.34 -16.92 -11.02
C GLU A 135 12.15 -17.45 -10.19
N LYS A 136 12.38 -18.45 -9.33
CA LYS A 136 11.36 -18.95 -8.40
C LYS A 136 10.95 -17.88 -7.39
N PHE A 137 11.89 -17.12 -6.84
CA PHE A 137 11.61 -16.00 -5.94
C PHE A 137 10.78 -14.93 -6.63
N GLN A 138 11.17 -14.49 -7.83
CA GLN A 138 10.42 -13.51 -8.62
C GLN A 138 8.99 -13.96 -8.87
N ARG A 139 8.78 -15.21 -9.34
CA ARG A 139 7.42 -15.76 -9.55
C ARG A 139 6.55 -15.75 -8.29
N LYS A 140 7.15 -15.99 -7.11
CA LYS A 140 6.40 -15.93 -5.84
C LYS A 140 6.03 -14.49 -5.49
N VAL A 141 6.95 -13.55 -5.71
CA VAL A 141 6.72 -12.11 -5.51
C VAL A 141 5.61 -11.60 -6.42
N ASP A 142 5.69 -11.91 -7.72
CA ASP A 142 4.68 -11.53 -8.71
C ASP A 142 3.30 -12.06 -8.29
N ARG A 143 3.22 -13.34 -7.88
CA ARG A 143 1.97 -13.93 -7.40
C ARG A 143 1.43 -13.29 -6.12
N ALA A 144 2.31 -12.85 -5.21
CA ALA A 144 1.89 -12.13 -4.01
C ALA A 144 1.30 -10.76 -4.38
N TYR A 145 1.96 -10.07 -5.31
CA TYR A 145 1.49 -8.79 -5.84
C TYR A 145 0.15 -8.93 -6.59
N ASP A 146 -0.03 -9.94 -7.44
CA ASP A 146 -1.30 -10.19 -8.14
C ASP A 146 -2.48 -10.37 -7.17
N LYS A 147 -2.26 -11.11 -6.07
CA LYS A 147 -3.27 -11.26 -5.01
C LYS A 147 -3.59 -9.93 -4.33
N PHE A 148 -2.58 -9.10 -4.10
CA PHE A 148 -2.76 -7.76 -3.55
C PHE A 148 -3.60 -6.90 -4.50
N ALA A 149 -3.25 -6.86 -5.80
CA ALA A 149 -3.98 -6.11 -6.81
C ALA A 149 -5.46 -6.52 -6.88
N VAL A 150 -5.75 -7.83 -6.88
CA VAL A 150 -7.13 -8.34 -6.86
C VAL A 150 -7.89 -7.95 -5.59
N LYS A 151 -7.24 -7.94 -4.41
CA LYS A 151 -7.87 -7.48 -3.16
C LYS A 151 -8.21 -5.98 -3.23
N VAL A 152 -7.27 -5.18 -3.73
CA VAL A 152 -7.44 -3.74 -3.89
C VAL A 152 -8.61 -3.42 -4.84
N GLU A 153 -8.65 -4.08 -6.00
CA GLU A 153 -9.73 -3.93 -6.97
C GLU A 153 -11.10 -4.30 -6.39
N ARG A 154 -11.20 -5.46 -5.72
CA ARG A 154 -12.45 -5.88 -5.06
C ARG A 154 -12.93 -4.89 -4.00
N GLU A 155 -12.00 -4.27 -3.29
CA GLU A 155 -12.33 -3.27 -2.27
C GLU A 155 -12.75 -1.95 -2.91
N HIS A 156 -12.21 -1.55 -4.06
CA HIS A 156 -12.75 -0.44 -4.86
C HIS A 156 -14.20 -0.72 -5.28
N ASP A 157 -14.50 -1.91 -5.80
CA ASP A 157 -15.86 -2.29 -6.18
C ASP A 157 -16.83 -2.31 -4.99
N ARG A 158 -16.34 -2.75 -3.83
CA ARG A 158 -17.13 -2.73 -2.59
C ARG A 158 -17.44 -1.31 -2.16
N PHE A 159 -16.43 -0.43 -2.17
CA PHE A 159 -16.60 0.97 -1.86
C PHE A 159 -17.63 1.63 -2.79
N ASP A 160 -17.51 1.45 -4.11
CA ASP A 160 -18.40 2.10 -5.08
C ASP A 160 -19.84 1.62 -4.95
N ARG A 161 -20.05 0.32 -4.68
CA ARG A 161 -21.40 -0.20 -4.38
C ARG A 161 -21.99 0.42 -3.12
N GLN A 162 -21.19 0.65 -2.08
CA GLN A 162 -21.66 1.29 -0.85
C GLN A 162 -21.91 2.78 -1.06
N ARG A 163 -21.04 3.47 -1.81
CA ARG A 163 -21.21 4.86 -2.23
C ARG A 163 -22.50 5.05 -3.03
N ASP A 164 -22.76 4.21 -4.03
CA ASP A 164 -23.97 4.30 -4.85
C ASP A 164 -25.24 4.09 -4.00
N ARG A 165 -25.24 3.17 -3.02
CA ARG A 165 -26.35 3.03 -2.07
C ARG A 165 -26.60 4.31 -1.26
N ILE A 166 -25.55 4.87 -0.67
CA ILE A 166 -25.63 6.11 0.11
C ILE A 166 -26.18 7.26 -0.75
N LEU A 167 -25.70 7.37 -2.01
CA LEU A 167 -26.17 8.40 -2.92
C LEU A 167 -27.61 8.17 -3.36
N ARG A 168 -28.03 6.94 -3.65
CA ARG A 168 -29.43 6.61 -4.00
C ARG A 168 -30.38 6.96 -2.87
N ASP A 169 -30.02 6.64 -1.63
CA ASP A 169 -30.81 7.00 -0.46
C ASP A 169 -30.93 8.53 -0.37
N ALA A 170 -29.83 9.27 -0.55
CA ALA A 170 -29.87 10.72 -0.57
C ALA A 170 -30.77 11.30 -1.69
N TYR A 171 -30.81 10.67 -2.88
CA TYR A 171 -31.73 11.05 -3.95
C TYR A 171 -33.20 10.78 -3.59
N ALA A 172 -33.50 9.70 -2.85
CA ALA A 172 -34.87 9.35 -2.46
C ALA A 172 -35.47 10.33 -1.43
N TYR A 173 -34.63 10.94 -0.59
CA TYR A 173 -35.04 11.91 0.43
C TYR A 173 -35.02 13.37 -0.04
N LEU A 174 -34.66 13.65 -1.30
CA LEU A 174 -34.85 14.98 -1.87
C LEU A 174 -36.34 15.21 -2.13
N PRO A 175 -36.96 16.26 -1.54
CA PRO A 175 -38.35 16.58 -1.84
C PRO A 175 -38.48 16.86 -3.33
N ARG A 176 -39.37 16.14 -4.01
CA ARG A 176 -39.78 16.47 -5.39
C ARG A 176 -40.33 17.88 -5.35
N ARG A 177 -39.62 18.82 -6.00
CA ARG A 177 -40.13 20.15 -6.31
C ARG A 177 -41.02 20.08 -7.53
#